data_AF-A0A197JIK6-F1
#
_entry.id   AF-A0A197JIK6-F1
#
_cell.length_a   1.000
_cell.length_b   1.000
_cell.length_c   1.000
_cell.angle_alpha   90.00
_cell.angle_beta   90.00
_cell.angle_gamma   90.00
#
_symmetry.space_group_name_H-M   'P 1'
#
loop_
_entity.id
_entity.type
_entity.pdbx_description
1 polymer ?
#
loop_
_entity_poly.entity_id
_entity_poly.type
_entity_poly.pdbx_seq_one_letter_code
_entity_poly.pdbx_strand_id
1 'polypeptide(L)'
;MYTPSFIKILVIALCAIAMMVTMSSTAVLARPPPSSPLLDIQEPRAGATYSVQEIIHVRAVFKDGKKNPLYKDNTKIDFFIQKFIAMPDLNEHVGSISAKKFYESGFEFPILESYLIPTQTSRPFRVRAHFDGPNAGYDDSDAFYLEK
;
A
#
# COMPACT_ATOMS: atom_id res chain seq x y z
N MET A 1 -56.36 9.35 29.57
CA MET A 1 -56.15 8.60 28.31
C MET A 1 -55.17 9.39 27.45
N TYR A 2 -53.89 9.05 27.47
CA TYR A 2 -52.91 9.63 26.54
C TYR A 2 -53.13 9.02 25.16
N THR A 3 -53.24 9.88 24.15
CA THR A 3 -53.65 9.54 22.80
C THR A 3 -52.69 8.56 22.13
N PRO A 4 -53.19 7.57 21.36
CA PRO A 4 -52.39 6.54 20.68
C PRO A 4 -51.42 7.10 19.62
N SER A 5 -51.46 8.41 19.36
CA SER A 5 -50.56 9.12 18.44
C SER A 5 -49.20 9.43 19.05
N PHE A 6 -49.08 9.58 20.38
CA PHE A 6 -47.82 9.96 21.02
C PHE A 6 -46.79 8.83 21.00
N ILE A 7 -47.24 7.58 21.21
CA ILE A 7 -46.37 6.39 21.17
C ILE A 7 -45.80 6.17 19.76
N LYS A 8 -46.59 6.41 18.70
CA LYS A 8 -46.13 6.28 17.32
C LYS A 8 -45.03 7.28 16.97
N ILE A 9 -45.14 8.52 17.46
CA ILE A 9 -44.11 9.55 17.24
C ILE A 9 -42.83 9.21 18.02
N LEU A 10 -42.96 8.70 19.24
CA LEU A 10 -41.82 8.29 20.07
C LEU A 10 -41.01 7.14 19.44
N VAL A 11 -41.68 6.15 18.86
CA VAL A 11 -41.03 5.01 18.19
C VAL A 11 -40.29 5.45 16.92
N ILE A 12 -40.87 6.36 16.13
CA ILE A 12 -40.23 6.88 14.91
C ILE A 12 -38.99 7.72 15.26
N ALA A 13 -39.06 8.56 16.30
CA ALA A 13 -37.93 9.35 16.76
C ALA A 13 -36.77 8.48 17.28
N LEU A 14 -37.08 7.40 18.03
CA LEU A 14 -36.08 6.44 18.49
C LEU A 14 -35.43 5.64 17.33
N CYS A 15 -36.19 5.27 16.29
CA CYS A 15 -35.61 4.66 15.09
C CYS A 15 -34.70 5.62 14.31
N ALA A 16 -35.06 6.91 14.21
CA ALA A 16 -34.23 7.90 13.52
C ALA A 16 -32.90 8.17 14.26
N ILE A 17 -32.92 8.18 15.60
CA ILE A 17 -31.71 8.36 16.43
C ILE A 17 -30.86 7.08 16.41
N ALA A 18 -31.47 5.89 16.45
CA ALA A 18 -30.72 4.63 16.31
C ALA A 18 -29.98 4.56 14.97
N MET A 19 -30.61 4.99 13.86
CA MET A 19 -29.95 5.06 12.55
C MET A 19 -28.81 6.09 12.51
N MET A 20 -28.97 7.25 13.16
CA MET A 20 -27.91 8.27 13.21
C MET A 20 -26.70 7.85 14.08
N VAL A 21 -26.92 7.07 15.15
CA VAL A 21 -25.82 6.58 16.02
C VAL A 21 -25.09 5.39 15.37
N THR A 22 -25.75 4.57 14.55
CA THR A 22 -25.08 3.48 13.81
C THR A 22 -24.37 3.94 12.53
N MET A 23 -24.59 5.16 12.04
CA MET A 23 -23.84 5.72 10.90
C MET A 23 -22.57 6.47 11.30
N SER A 24 -22.15 6.38 12.57
CA SER A 24 -20.78 6.74 12.96
C SER A 24 -19.85 5.55 12.70
N SER A 25 -19.39 5.48 11.45
CA SER A 25 -18.05 5.01 11.11
C SER A 25 -17.72 3.53 11.35
N THR A 26 -18.48 2.61 10.76
CA THR A 26 -17.77 1.60 9.96
C THR A 26 -17.38 2.26 8.65
N ALA A 27 -16.34 3.10 8.69
CA ALA A 27 -15.47 3.22 7.54
C ALA A 27 -14.91 1.83 7.34
N VAL A 28 -15.66 0.99 6.62
CA VAL A 28 -15.08 -0.12 5.89
C VAL A 28 -14.10 0.59 5.00
N LEU A 29 -12.84 0.65 5.45
CA LEU A 29 -11.71 0.77 4.57
C LEU A 29 -12.01 -0.32 3.55
N ALA A 30 -12.58 0.07 2.41
CA ALA A 30 -12.63 -0.77 1.25
C ALA A 30 -11.16 -0.95 0.93
N ARG A 31 -10.54 -1.93 1.59
CA ARG A 31 -9.28 -2.49 1.18
C ARG A 31 -9.53 -2.75 -0.29
N PRO A 32 -8.82 -2.09 -1.21
CA PRO A 32 -8.98 -2.40 -2.62
C PRO A 32 -8.93 -3.93 -2.71
N PRO A 33 -9.84 -4.54 -3.50
CA PRO A 33 -9.90 -6.00 -3.60
C PRO A 33 -8.46 -6.48 -3.77
N PRO A 34 -8.01 -7.51 -3.03
CA PRO A 34 -6.65 -7.99 -3.18
C PRO A 34 -6.50 -8.37 -4.65
N SER A 35 -5.89 -7.48 -5.44
CA SER A 35 -5.35 -7.84 -6.73
C SER A 35 -4.39 -8.94 -6.38
N SER A 36 -4.66 -10.16 -6.86
CA SER A 36 -3.69 -11.24 -6.72
C SER A 36 -2.38 -10.68 -7.25
N PRO A 37 -1.36 -10.48 -6.39
CA PRO A 37 -0.26 -9.59 -6.75
C PRO A 37 0.43 -10.16 -7.99
N LEU A 38 0.60 -9.36 -9.04
CA LEU A 38 1.21 -9.83 -10.28
C LEU A 38 2.72 -10.05 -10.08
N LEU A 39 3.27 -9.39 -9.06
CA LEU A 39 4.63 -9.48 -8.59
C LEU A 39 4.63 -9.90 -7.10
N ASP A 40 5.46 -10.87 -6.76
CA ASP A 40 5.81 -11.17 -5.37
C ASP A 40 7.15 -10.51 -5.04
N ILE A 41 7.16 -9.39 -4.31
CA ILE A 41 8.39 -8.65 -3.97
C ILE A 41 9.08 -9.30 -2.78
N GLN A 42 10.21 -9.95 -3.03
CA GLN A 42 10.96 -10.78 -2.07
C GLN A 42 12.10 -10.03 -1.38
N GLU A 43 12.63 -8.99 -2.02
CA GLU A 43 13.62 -8.10 -1.43
C GLU A 43 13.12 -6.64 -1.57
N PRO A 44 13.21 -5.80 -0.52
CA PRO A 44 13.86 -6.01 0.78
C PRO A 44 13.29 -7.13 1.65
N ARG A 45 14.15 -7.81 2.42
CA ARG A 45 13.75 -8.89 3.33
C ARG A 45 13.05 -8.33 4.57
N ALA A 46 12.08 -9.08 5.09
CA ALA A 46 11.41 -8.75 6.35
C ALA A 46 12.42 -8.46 7.48
N GLY A 47 12.30 -7.30 8.10
CA GLY A 47 13.11 -6.87 9.25
C GLY A 47 14.56 -6.50 8.92
N ALA A 48 14.97 -6.52 7.65
CA ALA A 48 16.30 -6.03 7.25
C ALA A 48 16.47 -4.55 7.62
N THR A 49 17.68 -4.13 7.94
CA THR A 49 18.02 -2.73 8.21
C THR A 49 19.06 -2.27 7.20
N TYR A 50 18.80 -1.14 6.55
CA TYR A 50 19.70 -0.54 5.57
C TYR A 50 20.18 0.83 6.05
N SER A 51 21.47 1.12 5.87
CA SER A 51 22.01 2.44 6.18
C SER A 51 21.73 3.45 5.06
N VAL A 52 21.74 4.74 5.37
CA VAL A 52 21.70 5.79 4.34
C VAL A 52 22.87 5.61 3.37
N GLN A 53 22.61 5.83 2.07
CA GLN A 53 23.48 5.56 0.91
C GLN A 53 23.65 4.08 0.54
N GLU A 54 23.17 3.14 1.35
CA GLU A 54 23.17 1.72 0.96
C GLU A 54 22.24 1.50 -0.24
N ILE A 55 22.67 0.63 -1.16
CA ILE A 55 21.88 0.25 -2.34
C ILE A 55 20.93 -0.87 -1.95
N ILE A 56 19.64 -0.63 -2.11
CA ILE A 56 18.62 -1.68 -2.03
C ILE A 56 18.47 -2.33 -3.39
N HIS A 57 18.62 -3.65 -3.42
CA HIS A 57 18.20 -4.48 -4.55
C HIS A 57 16.76 -4.95 -4.35
N VAL A 58 15.90 -4.59 -5.30
CA VAL A 58 14.50 -5.04 -5.34
C VAL A 58 14.41 -6.26 -6.22
N ARG A 59 14.09 -7.39 -5.59
CA ARG A 59 13.83 -8.66 -6.27
C ARG A 59 12.36 -8.99 -6.18
N ALA A 60 11.75 -9.33 -7.31
CA ALA A 60 10.40 -9.86 -7.31
C ALA A 60 10.23 -11.03 -8.28
N VAL A 61 9.28 -11.91 -7.97
CA VAL A 61 8.88 -13.01 -8.84
C VAL A 61 7.59 -12.63 -9.56
N PHE A 62 7.62 -12.63 -10.89
CA PHE A 62 6.42 -12.52 -11.70
C PHE A 62 5.61 -13.78 -11.54
N LYS A 63 4.34 -13.68 -11.12
CA LYS A 63 3.43 -14.82 -11.17
C LYS A 63 3.30 -15.29 -12.62
N ASP A 64 3.41 -16.60 -12.85
CA ASP A 64 3.47 -17.22 -14.18
C ASP A 64 4.69 -16.84 -15.03
N GLY A 65 5.71 -16.20 -14.43
CA GLY A 65 6.98 -15.86 -15.08
C GLY A 65 6.80 -15.02 -16.34
N LYS A 66 7.40 -15.43 -17.46
CA LYS A 66 7.30 -14.74 -18.75
C LYS A 66 5.87 -14.73 -19.35
N LYS A 67 4.94 -15.53 -18.82
CA LYS A 67 3.54 -15.52 -19.26
C LYS A 67 2.72 -14.39 -18.62
N ASN A 68 3.26 -13.76 -17.58
CA ASN A 68 2.66 -12.64 -16.87
C ASN A 68 2.30 -11.49 -17.84
N PRO A 69 1.12 -10.86 -17.70
CA PRO A 69 0.71 -9.75 -18.56
C PRO A 69 1.69 -8.58 -18.52
N LEU A 70 2.24 -8.23 -17.34
CA LEU A 70 3.21 -7.13 -17.21
C LEU A 70 4.45 -7.39 -18.07
N TYR A 71 4.96 -8.62 -18.05
CA TYR A 71 6.13 -9.00 -18.84
C TYR A 71 5.83 -8.96 -20.34
N LYS A 72 4.68 -9.50 -20.78
CA LYS A 72 4.28 -9.52 -22.19
C LYS A 72 4.13 -8.13 -22.78
N ASP A 73 3.42 -7.28 -22.05
CA ASP A 73 3.09 -5.91 -22.47
C ASP A 73 4.26 -4.94 -22.23
N ASN A 74 5.33 -5.41 -21.57
CA ASN A 74 6.47 -4.61 -21.14
C ASN A 74 6.03 -3.39 -20.32
N THR A 75 5.05 -3.58 -19.43
CA THR A 75 4.44 -2.52 -18.63
C THR A 75 5.49 -1.78 -17.80
N LYS A 76 5.36 -0.46 -17.72
CA LYS A 76 6.18 0.36 -16.83
C LYS A 76 5.79 0.07 -15.37
N ILE A 77 6.79 -0.22 -14.55
CA ILE A 77 6.65 -0.41 -13.11
C ILE A 77 7.29 0.81 -12.44
N ASP A 78 6.52 1.49 -11.60
CA ASP A 78 6.96 2.60 -10.77
C ASP A 78 7.21 2.11 -9.35
N PHE A 79 8.42 2.32 -8.84
CA PHE A 79 8.80 1.94 -7.49
C PHE A 79 8.72 3.12 -6.53
N PHE A 80 8.18 2.86 -5.36
CA PHE A 80 8.05 3.81 -4.27
C PHE A 80 8.62 3.24 -2.97
N ILE A 81 9.19 4.09 -2.13
CA ILE A 81 9.33 3.81 -0.71
C ILE A 81 8.12 4.39 -0.01
N GLN A 82 7.40 3.56 0.74
CA GLN A 82 6.36 4.06 1.63
C GLN A 82 6.91 4.26 3.05
N LYS A 83 6.72 5.46 3.56
CA LYS A 83 6.97 5.83 4.96
C LYS A 83 5.70 5.53 5.77
N PHE A 84 5.80 4.66 6.77
CA PHE A 84 4.65 4.27 7.60
C PHE A 84 4.39 5.32 8.69
N ILE A 85 3.74 6.42 8.30
CA ILE A 85 3.35 7.53 9.19
C ILE A 85 1.86 7.49 9.52
N ALA A 86 1.50 8.03 10.68
CA ALA A 86 0.11 8.18 11.09
C ALA A 86 -0.58 9.28 10.26
N MET A 87 -0.99 8.92 9.04
CA MET A 87 -1.75 9.69 8.05
C MET A 87 -1.21 11.09 7.65
N PRO A 88 -1.14 11.40 6.34
CA PRO A 88 -1.29 10.50 5.19
C PRO A 88 -0.04 9.62 5.02
N ASP A 89 -0.22 8.37 4.59
CA ASP A 89 0.88 7.53 4.12
C ASP A 89 1.67 8.28 3.04
N LEU A 90 2.98 8.44 3.23
CA LEU A 90 3.81 9.14 2.26
C LEU A 90 4.55 8.12 1.39
N ASN A 91 4.20 8.10 0.11
CA ASN A 91 4.92 7.34 -0.92
C ASN A 91 5.92 8.28 -1.59
N GLU A 92 7.21 7.95 -1.49
CA GLU A 92 8.27 8.66 -2.21
C GLU A 92 8.63 7.85 -3.46
N HIS A 93 8.60 8.48 -4.63
CA HIS A 93 9.00 7.82 -5.87
C HIS A 93 10.52 7.63 -5.89
N VAL A 94 10.99 6.41 -6.13
CA VAL A 94 12.42 6.08 -6.17
C VAL A 94 12.91 5.78 -7.58
N GLY A 95 12.00 5.46 -8.51
CA GLY A 95 12.35 5.25 -9.90
C GLY A 95 11.34 4.40 -10.66
N SER A 96 11.67 4.16 -11.91
CA SER A 96 10.81 3.45 -12.86
C SER A 96 11.62 2.49 -13.72
N ILE A 97 11.04 1.37 -14.09
CA ILE A 97 11.67 0.38 -14.97
C ILE A 97 10.58 -0.38 -15.75
N SER A 98 10.90 -0.87 -16.95
CA SER A 98 9.95 -1.72 -17.67
C SER A 98 9.96 -3.14 -17.11
N ALA A 99 8.82 -3.82 -17.13
CA ALA A 99 8.66 -5.17 -16.60
C ALA A 99 9.65 -6.19 -17.20
N LYS A 100 9.98 -6.11 -18.50
CA LYS A 100 10.98 -6.99 -19.11
C LYS A 100 12.37 -6.75 -18.53
N LYS A 101 12.78 -5.47 -18.45
CA LYS A 101 14.10 -5.11 -17.90
C LYS A 101 14.18 -5.47 -16.41
N PHE A 102 13.11 -5.25 -15.65
CA PHE A 102 13.03 -5.66 -14.25
C PHE A 102 13.18 -7.17 -14.07
N TYR A 103 12.52 -7.97 -14.92
CA TYR A 103 12.68 -9.43 -14.89
C TYR A 103 14.12 -9.88 -15.21
N GLU A 104 14.80 -9.18 -16.12
CA GLU A 104 16.14 -9.53 -16.60
C GLU A 104 17.26 -9.08 -15.66
N SER A 105 17.16 -7.87 -15.09
CA SER A 105 18.25 -7.24 -14.32
C SER A 105 17.88 -6.83 -12.90
N GLY A 106 16.62 -6.99 -12.47
CA GLY A 106 16.14 -6.43 -11.21
C GLY A 106 16.04 -4.91 -11.24
N PHE A 107 15.82 -4.31 -10.07
CA PHE A 107 15.79 -2.87 -9.87
C PHE A 107 16.58 -2.51 -8.62
N GLU A 108 17.36 -1.43 -8.68
CA GLU A 108 18.22 -1.00 -7.58
C GLU A 108 18.09 0.50 -7.37
N PHE A 109 18.14 0.93 -6.10
CA PHE A 109 18.13 2.35 -5.77
C PHE A 109 18.88 2.61 -4.43
N PRO A 110 19.51 3.79 -4.27
CA PRO A 110 20.15 4.17 -3.01
C PRO A 110 19.14 4.65 -1.96
N ILE A 111 19.42 4.38 -0.69
CA ILE A 111 18.71 5.03 0.42
C ILE A 111 19.16 6.47 0.57
N LEU A 112 18.22 7.41 0.51
CA LEU A 112 18.47 8.82 0.75
C LEU A 112 18.10 9.22 2.17
N GLU A 113 18.85 10.16 2.74
CA GLU A 113 18.53 10.73 4.05
C GLU A 113 17.13 11.34 4.09
N SER A 114 16.65 11.87 2.95
CA SER A 114 15.29 12.43 2.81
C SER A 114 14.18 11.39 3.01
N TYR A 115 14.49 10.09 2.96
CA TYR A 115 13.53 9.02 3.25
C TYR A 115 13.28 8.88 4.75
N LEU A 116 14.28 9.20 5.57
CA LEU A 116 14.16 9.17 7.02
C LEU A 116 13.21 10.26 7.51
N ILE A 117 12.48 9.92 8.57
CA ILE A 117 11.70 10.88 9.34
C ILE A 117 12.46 11.06 10.65
N PRO A 118 13.10 12.21 10.89
CA PRO A 118 14.01 12.39 12.02
C PRO A 118 13.40 12.04 13.39
N THR A 119 12.08 12.20 13.54
CA THR A 119 11.33 11.91 14.75
C THR A 119 10.88 10.45 14.87
N GLN A 120 11.18 9.61 13.88
CA GLN A 120 10.67 8.23 13.76
C GLN A 120 11.76 7.29 13.23
N THR A 121 12.81 7.11 14.02
CA THR A 121 13.99 6.29 13.67
C THR A 121 13.75 4.77 13.71
N SER A 122 12.62 4.32 14.23
CA SER A 122 12.29 2.89 14.40
C SER A 122 11.03 2.46 13.63
N ARG A 123 10.60 3.24 12.64
CA ARG A 123 9.42 2.89 11.84
C ARG A 123 9.78 1.99 10.67
N PRO A 124 8.97 0.95 10.41
CA PRO A 124 9.16 0.13 9.23
C PRO A 124 8.82 0.93 7.96
N PHE A 125 9.55 0.65 6.90
CA PHE A 125 9.35 1.08 5.53
C PHE A 125 8.97 -0.14 4.68
N ARG A 126 8.44 0.11 3.48
CA ARG A 126 8.24 -0.92 2.46
C ARG A 126 8.53 -0.37 1.08
N VAL A 127 8.98 -1.24 0.19
CA VAL A 127 9.04 -0.96 -1.24
C VAL A 127 7.70 -1.32 -1.83
N ARG A 128 7.20 -0.46 -2.70
CA ARG A 128 5.91 -0.63 -3.38
C ARG A 128 6.12 -0.51 -4.86
N ALA A 129 5.72 -1.53 -5.61
CA ALA A 129 5.66 -1.52 -7.05
C ALA A 129 4.25 -1.14 -7.50
N HIS A 130 4.15 -0.12 -8.34
CA HIS A 130 2.93 0.31 -8.99
C HIS A 130 3.01 0.05 -10.50
N PHE A 131 1.89 -0.29 -11.11
CA PHE A 131 1.75 -0.35 -12.56
C PHE A 131 0.37 0.17 -12.98
N ASP A 132 0.34 0.93 -14.06
CA ASP A 132 -0.90 1.42 -14.69
C ASP A 132 -1.45 0.40 -15.71
N GLY A 133 -2.76 0.41 -15.95
CA GLY A 133 -3.43 -0.36 -17.00
C GLY A 133 -4.62 -1.23 -16.55
N PRO A 134 -5.07 -2.18 -17.37
CA PRO A 134 -6.21 -3.07 -17.08
C PRO A 134 -6.02 -3.92 -15.82
N ASN A 135 -4.78 -4.13 -15.42
CA ASN A 135 -4.43 -4.82 -14.19
C ASN A 135 -3.76 -3.86 -13.19
N ALA A 136 -4.10 -2.57 -13.19
CA ALA A 136 -3.42 -1.60 -12.32
C ALA A 136 -3.50 -1.99 -10.84
N GLY A 137 -2.43 -1.74 -10.10
CA GLY A 137 -2.38 -2.13 -8.70
C GLY A 137 -1.08 -1.76 -8.01
N TYR A 138 -1.00 -2.17 -6.76
CA TYR A 138 0.18 -2.06 -5.92
C TYR A 138 0.55 -3.42 -5.37
N ASP A 139 1.81 -3.79 -5.56
CA ASP A 139 2.43 -4.94 -4.90
C ASP A 139 3.47 -4.40 -3.91
N ASP A 140 3.39 -4.85 -2.66
CA ASP A 140 4.21 -4.35 -1.55
C ASP A 140 5.24 -5.41 -1.14
N SER A 141 6.46 -4.99 -0.78
CA SER A 141 7.44 -5.83 -0.10
C SER A 141 7.06 -6.04 1.36
N ASP A 142 7.76 -6.97 2.01
CA ASP A 142 7.81 -7.01 3.47
C ASP A 142 8.40 -5.71 4.05
N ALA A 143 8.10 -5.49 5.33
CA ALA A 143 8.59 -4.35 6.07
C ALA A 143 10.10 -4.45 6.38
N PHE A 144 10.83 -3.35 6.21
CA PHE A 144 12.25 -3.22 6.55
C PHE A 144 12.51 -1.90 7.30
N TYR A 145 13.72 -1.68 7.81
CA TYR A 145 14.11 -0.49 8.58
C TYR A 145 15.21 0.28 7.87
N LEU A 146 15.28 1.58 8.16
CA LEU A 146 16.33 2.46 7.69
C LEU A 146 17.05 3.08 8.89
N GLU A 147 18.37 3.13 8.83
CA GLU A 147 19.21 3.79 9.83
C GLU A 147 20.11 4.86 9.19
N LYS A 148 20.56 5.80 10.02
CA LYS A 148 21.40 6.92 9.59
C LYS A 148 22.81 6.46 9.25
#